data_AF-A0A1M7ISU0-F1
#
_entry.id   AF-A0A1M7ISU0-F1
#
_cell.length_a   1.000
_cell.length_b   1.000
_cell.length_c   1.000
_cell.angle_alpha   90.00
_cell.angle_beta   90.00
_cell.angle_gamma   90.00
#
_symmetry.space_group_name_H-M   'P 1'
#
loop_
_entity.id
_entity.type
_entity.pdbx_description
1 polymer ?
#
loop_
_entity_poly.entity_id
_entity_poly.type
_entity_poly.pdbx_seq_one_letter_code
_entity_poly.pdbx_strand_id
1 'polypeptide(L)'
;MFLSRIVPFCIATAFTTSLAVLDLPNAQPKVDESYWNKALDSTWQGLIRRNIQPYSAGVGLIHRPKSEAPGDAVSEGVGYGMLVSLYANDQASFNKMWDEANSSMWGGCYYNWQMSVEGKIVGRGAASDAEEDIALALIFADKLVSAGKWQPYTSTKFGYDYKSHAQKILDCMWSTEQITSNGILAPGAGWGGYDFVNPGYFSPAWYKVFAKFDSNGDRWNKVVDKSYEIISKSPGYSMGMVPDWMTPDGGWVGSAGLGYNAYFESKAFFKDAIRILWRVAIDAIWFDEERAKTFLKNALTFINSKGGAKAANFYQIEKAGELLPPEDKWYDFNNSKDTTTWRYRSEHSHLTIGMWATAAMAVGEKEDRIAFSEEMGKFYEGGDYFGLAKNETDALEDTLHNEMYFDQFLAWFGTSMMSGAFVNVVDAIDNPKTATVGDSSSLTKPVVGIAEHRMARVVGMKISHLDGAVMMSVPEMAQWRIFDLNGHVVATASGKDFLWKSRGQSGIYVVKAVSRKQSYSRKITVR
;
A
#
# COMPACT_ATOMS: atom_id res chain seq x y z
N MET A 1 66.01 -12.92 -1.25
CA MET A 1 64.99 -13.93 -0.93
C MET A 1 63.95 -13.28 -0.02
N PHE A 2 62.90 -12.69 -0.61
CA PHE A 2 61.71 -12.20 0.10
C PHE A 2 60.55 -12.26 -0.90
N LEU A 3 59.74 -13.31 -0.82
CA LEU A 3 58.48 -13.42 -1.56
C LEU A 3 57.37 -12.84 -0.68
N SER A 4 56.82 -11.69 -1.07
CA SER A 4 55.55 -11.21 -0.52
C SER A 4 54.42 -11.77 -1.37
N ARG A 5 53.59 -12.65 -0.79
CA ARG A 5 52.36 -13.18 -1.39
C ARG A 5 51.30 -12.07 -1.38
N ILE A 6 50.91 -11.61 -2.56
CA ILE A 6 49.71 -10.79 -2.73
C ILE A 6 48.53 -11.76 -2.83
N VAL A 7 47.66 -11.74 -1.82
CA VAL A 7 46.34 -12.39 -1.84
C VAL A 7 45.40 -11.46 -2.60
N PRO A 8 44.68 -11.92 -3.64
CA PRO A 8 43.67 -11.10 -4.28
C PRO A 8 42.42 -11.09 -3.38
N PHE A 9 42.18 -9.96 -2.73
CA PHE A 9 40.91 -9.65 -2.08
C PHE A 9 39.84 -9.50 -3.18
N CYS A 10 39.02 -10.53 -3.39
CA CYS A 10 37.78 -10.39 -4.14
C CYS A 10 36.81 -9.59 -3.27
N ILE A 11 36.76 -8.27 -3.48
CA ILE A 11 35.65 -7.45 -3.02
C ILE A 11 34.49 -7.77 -3.96
N ALA A 12 33.61 -8.68 -3.52
CA ALA A 12 32.30 -8.82 -4.11
C ALA A 12 31.55 -7.49 -3.83
N THR A 13 31.52 -6.61 -4.83
CA THR A 13 30.55 -5.52 -4.85
C THR A 13 29.17 -6.16 -4.94
N ALA A 14 28.45 -6.16 -3.81
CA ALA A 14 27.02 -6.45 -3.80
C ALA A 14 26.35 -5.46 -4.75
N PHE A 15 25.95 -5.93 -5.92
CA PHE A 15 25.01 -5.20 -6.76
C PHE A 15 23.73 -5.10 -5.96
N THR A 16 23.39 -3.90 -5.51
CA THR A 16 22.02 -3.60 -5.06
C THR A 16 21.12 -3.83 -6.26
N THR A 17 20.40 -4.94 -6.24
CA THR A 17 19.42 -5.32 -7.24
C THR A 17 18.43 -4.19 -7.39
N SER A 18 18.24 -3.72 -8.62
CA SER A 18 17.09 -2.92 -9.02
C SER A 18 15.83 -3.70 -8.61
N LEU A 19 15.15 -3.27 -7.55
CA LEU A 19 13.86 -3.80 -7.13
C LEU A 19 12.82 -3.31 -8.15
N ALA A 20 12.31 -4.23 -8.95
CA ALA A 20 11.22 -4.00 -9.87
C ALA A 20 10.01 -4.79 -9.36
N VAL A 21 8.82 -4.18 -9.47
CA VAL A 21 7.54 -4.86 -9.28
C VAL A 21 7.57 -6.25 -9.92
N LEU A 22 7.11 -7.26 -9.18
CA LEU A 22 7.07 -8.66 -9.56
C LEU A 22 6.33 -8.83 -10.89
N ASP A 23 7.08 -9.13 -11.94
CA ASP A 23 6.54 -9.33 -13.28
C ASP A 23 6.15 -10.80 -13.49
N LEU A 24 4.85 -11.06 -13.38
CA LEU A 24 4.21 -12.33 -13.67
C LEU A 24 3.14 -12.12 -14.75
N PRO A 25 3.34 -12.63 -15.98
CA PRO A 25 2.37 -12.51 -17.05
C PRO A 25 0.98 -12.99 -16.64
N ASN A 26 -0.03 -12.13 -16.82
CA ASN A 26 -1.38 -12.39 -16.39
C ASN A 26 -2.39 -11.63 -17.27
N ALA A 27 -3.65 -12.04 -17.22
CA ALA A 27 -4.72 -11.46 -18.03
C ALA A 27 -5.61 -10.46 -17.26
N GLN A 28 -5.17 -9.99 -16.09
CA GLN A 28 -5.98 -9.07 -15.28
C GLN A 28 -6.21 -7.76 -16.05
N PRO A 29 -7.41 -7.15 -15.91
CA PRO A 29 -7.62 -5.79 -16.35
C PRO A 29 -6.57 -4.87 -15.73
N LYS A 30 -6.00 -3.97 -16.53
CA LYS A 30 -4.98 -3.02 -16.08
C LYS A 30 -5.06 -1.72 -16.88
N VAL A 31 -4.59 -0.63 -16.27
CA VAL A 31 -4.57 0.72 -16.82
C VAL A 31 -3.25 1.39 -16.39
N ASP A 32 -2.59 2.09 -17.32
CA ASP A 32 -1.35 2.83 -17.07
C ASP A 32 -0.21 2.03 -16.38
N GLU A 33 -0.14 0.72 -16.65
CA GLU A 33 0.78 -0.25 -16.05
C GLU A 33 2.21 0.28 -15.85
N SER A 34 2.83 0.82 -16.90
CA SER A 34 4.23 1.29 -16.82
C SER A 34 4.42 2.56 -15.97
N TYR A 35 3.38 3.38 -15.82
CA TYR A 35 3.40 4.55 -14.95
C TYR A 35 3.26 4.10 -13.49
N TRP A 36 2.28 3.23 -13.22
CA TRP A 36 2.00 2.75 -11.87
C TRP A 36 3.06 1.82 -11.31
N ASN A 37 3.67 0.93 -12.12
CA ASN A 37 4.76 0.10 -11.63
C ASN A 37 5.94 0.92 -11.10
N LYS A 38 6.29 2.04 -11.76
CA LYS A 38 7.32 2.97 -11.25
C LYS A 38 6.90 3.63 -9.94
N ALA A 39 5.62 3.96 -9.79
CA ALA A 39 5.08 4.53 -8.56
C ALA A 39 5.11 3.52 -7.40
N LEU A 40 4.71 2.27 -7.66
CA LEU A 40 4.73 1.18 -6.67
C LEU A 40 6.15 0.91 -6.16
N ASP A 41 7.14 0.86 -7.05
CA ASP A 41 8.55 0.72 -6.67
C ASP A 41 9.00 1.91 -5.81
N SER A 42 8.70 3.13 -6.23
CA SER A 42 9.14 4.36 -5.55
C SER A 42 8.50 4.49 -4.16
N THR A 43 7.21 4.18 -4.06
CA THR A 43 6.43 4.25 -2.81
C THR A 43 6.81 3.15 -1.82
N TRP A 44 7.16 1.94 -2.29
CA TRP A 44 7.73 0.90 -1.42
C TRP A 44 9.04 1.37 -0.77
N GLN A 45 9.93 2.00 -1.54
CA GLN A 45 11.18 2.55 -1.00
C GLN A 45 10.92 3.67 0.03
N GLY A 46 9.86 4.46 -0.15
CA GLY A 46 9.44 5.44 0.83
C GLY A 46 8.89 4.82 2.12
N LEU A 47 8.09 3.75 2.02
CA LEU A 47 7.63 2.97 3.17
C LEU A 47 8.80 2.41 3.98
N ILE A 48 9.82 1.85 3.32
CA ILE A 48 11.05 1.40 4.01
C ILE A 48 11.70 2.56 4.79
N ARG A 49 11.91 3.71 4.13
CA ARG A 49 12.56 4.87 4.73
C ARG A 49 11.81 5.47 5.91
N ARG A 50 10.47 5.51 5.83
CA ARG A 50 9.63 6.19 6.82
C ARG A 50 9.13 5.28 7.93
N ASN A 51 8.86 4.02 7.62
CA ASN A 51 8.16 3.11 8.52
C ASN A 51 9.05 1.97 9.05
N ILE A 52 10.22 1.72 8.47
CA ILE A 52 11.12 0.64 8.92
C ILE A 52 12.43 1.21 9.47
N GLN A 53 13.18 1.96 8.65
CA GLN A 53 14.53 2.42 8.97
C GLN A 53 14.68 3.27 10.26
N PRO A 54 13.72 4.14 10.64
CA PRO A 54 13.87 4.98 11.82
C PRO A 54 13.79 4.24 13.16
N TYR A 55 13.33 2.99 13.17
CA TYR A 55 12.97 2.26 14.38
C TYR A 55 14.02 1.23 14.77
N SER A 56 14.47 1.30 16.02
CA SER A 56 15.53 0.45 16.57
C SER A 56 15.01 -0.78 17.32
N ALA A 57 13.78 -0.75 17.81
CA ALA A 57 13.02 -1.93 18.23
C ALA A 57 12.19 -2.42 17.05
N GLY A 58 11.99 -3.74 16.90
CA GLY A 58 11.23 -4.26 15.75
C GLY A 58 11.95 -4.08 14.42
N VAL A 59 13.28 -4.25 14.36
CA VAL A 59 14.09 -3.89 13.18
C VAL A 59 13.69 -4.71 11.94
N GLY A 60 12.82 -4.16 11.11
CA GLY A 60 12.25 -4.84 9.94
C GLY A 60 10.72 -4.78 9.88
N LEU A 61 10.06 -4.47 10.99
CA LEU A 61 8.62 -4.26 11.04
C LEU A 61 8.23 -2.93 10.42
N ILE A 62 6.98 -2.87 9.97
CA ILE A 62 6.32 -1.62 9.60
C ILE A 62 5.78 -0.97 10.87
N HIS A 63 6.40 0.13 11.27
CA HIS A 63 5.89 0.97 12.35
C HIS A 63 4.90 2.01 11.81
N ARG A 64 4.04 2.52 12.69
CA ARG A 64 3.06 3.58 12.43
C ARG A 64 3.58 4.88 13.09
N PRO A 65 4.30 5.76 12.36
CA PRO A 65 4.93 6.94 12.97
C PRO A 65 3.94 7.87 13.67
N LYS A 66 2.72 7.87 13.17
CA LYS A 66 1.59 8.54 13.76
C LYS A 66 0.47 7.50 13.82
N SER A 67 -0.10 7.35 15.00
CA SER A 67 -1.19 6.45 15.37
C SER A 67 -1.66 6.87 16.77
N GLU A 68 -2.69 6.20 17.29
CA GLU A 68 -3.13 6.27 18.68
C GLU A 68 -2.03 5.83 19.69
N ALA A 69 -1.02 5.10 19.21
CA ALA A 69 0.17 4.69 19.96
C ALA A 69 1.43 4.99 19.12
N PRO A 70 1.86 6.26 18.99
CA PRO A 70 2.85 6.67 17.99
C PRO A 70 4.14 5.84 17.99
N GLY A 71 4.53 5.37 16.80
CA GLY A 71 5.72 4.56 16.57
C GLY A 71 5.56 3.09 16.93
N ASP A 72 4.35 2.64 17.26
CA ASP A 72 4.06 1.21 17.43
C ASP A 72 4.10 0.45 16.11
N ALA A 73 4.11 -0.87 16.19
CA ALA A 73 3.92 -1.77 15.06
C ALA A 73 2.74 -2.70 15.35
N VAL A 74 1.92 -2.96 14.32
CA VAL A 74 0.75 -3.84 14.42
C VAL A 74 0.90 -5.04 13.49
N SER A 75 0.25 -6.15 13.83
CA SER A 75 0.30 -7.38 13.01
C SER A 75 -0.25 -7.15 11.60
N GLU A 76 -1.26 -6.28 11.45
CA GLU A 76 -1.77 -5.83 10.15
C GLU A 76 -0.63 -5.27 9.27
N GLY A 77 0.26 -4.46 9.85
CA GLY A 77 1.42 -3.91 9.14
C GLY A 77 2.47 -4.94 8.75
N VAL A 78 2.54 -6.05 9.47
CA VAL A 78 3.34 -7.21 9.06
C VAL A 78 2.71 -7.86 7.82
N GLY A 79 1.40 -8.15 7.86
CA GLY A 79 0.68 -8.72 6.72
C GLY A 79 0.80 -7.85 5.47
N TYR A 80 0.52 -6.56 5.59
CA TYR A 80 0.64 -5.62 4.48
C TYR A 80 2.07 -5.46 3.98
N GLY A 81 3.05 -5.32 4.88
CA GLY A 81 4.46 -5.19 4.50
C GLY A 81 5.00 -6.44 3.81
N MET A 82 4.57 -7.64 4.22
CA MET A 82 4.92 -8.89 3.55
C MET A 82 4.27 -8.99 2.16
N LEU A 83 3.00 -8.62 2.00
CA LEU A 83 2.37 -8.57 0.67
C LEU A 83 3.06 -7.56 -0.26
N VAL A 84 3.29 -6.33 0.21
CA VAL A 84 3.95 -5.29 -0.59
C VAL A 84 5.38 -5.68 -0.95
N SER A 85 6.19 -6.17 -0.02
CA SER A 85 7.56 -6.62 -0.32
C SER A 85 7.57 -7.80 -1.30
N LEU A 86 6.59 -8.71 -1.24
CA LEU A 86 6.44 -9.79 -2.21
C LEU A 86 6.19 -9.26 -3.62
N TYR A 87 5.21 -8.37 -3.80
CA TYR A 87 4.90 -7.80 -5.10
C TYR A 87 5.90 -6.74 -5.56
N ALA A 88 6.68 -6.14 -4.68
CA ALA A 88 7.85 -5.33 -5.03
C ALA A 88 9.10 -6.19 -5.35
N ASN A 89 8.95 -7.53 -5.33
CA ASN A 89 10.00 -8.51 -5.57
C ASN A 89 11.23 -8.32 -4.64
N ASP A 90 10.98 -7.90 -3.41
CA ASP A 90 11.98 -7.62 -2.38
C ASP A 90 12.02 -8.74 -1.34
N GLN A 91 12.58 -9.88 -1.74
CA GLN A 91 12.70 -11.05 -0.88
C GLN A 91 13.49 -10.75 0.42
N ALA A 92 14.47 -9.85 0.37
CA ALA A 92 15.31 -9.54 1.53
C ALA A 92 14.50 -8.82 2.61
N SER A 93 13.71 -7.81 2.24
CA SER A 93 12.82 -7.12 3.17
C SER A 93 11.70 -8.02 3.65
N PHE A 94 11.12 -8.86 2.77
CA PHE A 94 10.12 -9.87 3.14
C PHE A 94 10.62 -10.77 4.27
N ASN A 95 11.78 -11.39 4.08
CA ASN A 95 12.36 -12.33 5.05
C ASN A 95 12.72 -11.65 6.36
N LYS A 96 13.30 -10.45 6.29
CA LYS A 96 13.66 -9.68 7.49
C LYS A 96 12.43 -9.32 8.31
N MET A 97 11.35 -8.88 7.66
CA MET A 97 10.11 -8.53 8.32
C MET A 97 9.44 -9.75 8.96
N TRP A 98 9.40 -10.87 8.23
CA TRP A 98 8.88 -12.12 8.75
C TRP A 98 9.66 -12.61 9.99
N ASP A 99 11.00 -12.63 9.93
CA ASP A 99 11.84 -13.04 11.07
C ASP A 99 11.69 -12.10 12.28
N GLU A 100 11.51 -10.81 12.05
CA GLU A 100 11.31 -9.85 13.15
C GLU A 100 9.92 -10.00 13.77
N ALA A 101 8.86 -10.16 12.97
CA ALA A 101 7.51 -10.41 13.46
C ALA A 101 7.44 -11.71 14.26
N ASN A 102 8.15 -12.73 13.79
CA ASN A 102 8.36 -14.00 14.47
C ASN A 102 9.05 -13.81 15.83
N SER A 103 10.08 -12.96 15.89
CA SER A 103 10.83 -12.72 17.13
C SER A 103 10.04 -11.94 18.17
N SER A 104 9.28 -10.95 17.72
CA SER A 104 8.74 -9.91 18.59
C SER A 104 7.24 -10.07 18.86
N MET A 105 6.46 -10.59 17.90
CA MET A 105 5.00 -10.59 17.94
C MET A 105 4.38 -11.99 18.00
N TRP A 106 5.03 -13.00 17.40
CA TRP A 106 4.49 -14.38 17.36
C TRP A 106 4.36 -15.01 18.75
N GLY A 107 3.14 -15.36 19.13
CA GLY A 107 2.79 -15.99 20.40
C GLY A 107 2.80 -17.53 20.37
N GLY A 108 3.23 -18.16 19.27
CA GLY A 108 3.20 -19.62 19.09
C GLY A 108 2.02 -20.15 18.26
N CYS A 109 0.95 -19.35 18.13
CA CYS A 109 -0.18 -19.65 17.25
C CYS A 109 -0.75 -18.46 16.46
N TYR A 110 -0.52 -17.23 16.93
CA TYR A 110 -0.94 -16.01 16.25
C TYR A 110 0.07 -14.90 16.57
N TYR A 111 0.03 -13.82 15.80
CA TYR A 111 0.81 -12.63 16.09
C TYR A 111 0.03 -11.76 17.08
N ASN A 112 0.64 -11.39 18.21
CA ASN A 112 0.05 -10.42 19.12
C ASN A 112 -0.09 -9.09 18.38
N TRP A 113 -1.30 -8.54 18.33
CA TRP A 113 -1.65 -7.53 17.35
C TRP A 113 -0.89 -6.21 17.48
N GLN A 114 -0.28 -5.90 18.63
CA GLN A 114 0.42 -4.62 18.83
C GLN A 114 1.69 -4.71 19.68
N MET A 115 2.76 -4.13 19.13
CA MET A 115 4.05 -3.91 19.80
C MET A 115 4.33 -2.41 19.90
N SER A 116 4.68 -1.90 21.09
CA SER A 116 5.03 -0.50 21.30
C SER A 116 6.33 -0.10 20.60
N VAL A 117 6.59 1.20 20.50
CA VAL A 117 7.83 1.75 19.93
C VAL A 117 9.10 1.29 20.67
N GLU A 118 8.98 0.91 21.95
CA GLU A 118 10.08 0.33 22.74
C GLU A 118 10.24 -1.19 22.57
N GLY A 119 9.46 -1.82 21.69
CA GLY A 119 9.52 -3.25 21.42
C GLY A 119 8.76 -4.14 22.41
N LYS A 120 7.80 -3.58 23.17
CA LYS A 120 7.01 -4.35 24.13
C LYS A 120 5.65 -4.73 23.55
N ILE A 121 5.21 -5.97 23.73
CA ILE A 121 3.83 -6.35 23.42
C ILE A 121 2.86 -5.64 24.36
N VAL A 122 2.03 -4.76 23.78
CA VAL A 122 1.02 -3.96 24.47
C VAL A 122 -0.40 -4.34 24.06
N GLY A 123 -0.58 -4.93 22.88
CA GLY A 123 -1.82 -5.54 22.42
C GLY A 123 -1.65 -7.04 22.23
N ARG A 124 -2.36 -7.84 23.03
CA ARG A 124 -2.31 -9.30 22.99
C ARG A 124 -3.48 -9.87 22.21
N GLY A 125 -3.29 -11.08 21.69
CA GLY A 125 -4.30 -11.74 20.85
C GLY A 125 -4.11 -11.42 19.38
N ALA A 126 -4.77 -12.22 18.55
CA ALA A 126 -4.73 -12.15 17.10
C ALA A 126 -5.64 -11.03 16.56
N ALA A 127 -5.24 -10.43 15.44
CA ALA A 127 -6.13 -9.67 14.56
C ALA A 127 -6.19 -10.44 13.24
N SER A 128 -7.33 -11.05 12.95
CA SER A 128 -7.38 -12.17 12.00
C SER A 128 -7.05 -11.79 10.55
N ASP A 129 -7.23 -10.53 10.17
CA ASP A 129 -6.77 -9.97 8.90
C ASP A 129 -5.25 -10.10 8.72
N ALA A 130 -4.48 -9.89 9.79
CA ALA A 130 -3.04 -10.08 9.77
C ALA A 130 -2.64 -11.53 9.52
N GLU A 131 -3.28 -12.49 10.20
CA GLU A 131 -2.95 -13.91 10.01
C GLU A 131 -3.22 -14.39 8.58
N GLU A 132 -4.36 -14.02 7.98
CA GLU A 132 -4.66 -14.41 6.60
C GLU A 132 -3.71 -13.75 5.58
N ASP A 133 -3.32 -12.49 5.78
CA ASP A 133 -2.38 -11.81 4.87
C ASP A 133 -0.97 -12.39 4.98
N ILE A 134 -0.49 -12.66 6.19
CA ILE A 134 0.82 -13.31 6.40
C ILE A 134 0.81 -14.73 5.82
N ALA A 135 -0.26 -15.50 6.04
CA ALA A 135 -0.37 -16.86 5.50
C ALA A 135 -0.35 -16.85 3.96
N LEU A 136 -1.13 -15.97 3.31
CA LEU A 136 -1.11 -15.84 1.85
C LEU A 136 0.28 -15.46 1.34
N ALA A 137 0.91 -14.47 1.96
CA ALA A 137 2.22 -13.98 1.57
C ALA A 137 3.27 -15.11 1.63
N LEU A 138 3.24 -15.96 2.67
CA LEU A 138 4.10 -17.12 2.81
C LEU A 138 3.81 -18.21 1.76
N ILE A 139 2.54 -18.48 1.45
CA ILE A 139 2.16 -19.43 0.38
C ILE A 139 2.69 -18.96 -0.98
N PHE A 140 2.58 -17.66 -1.26
CA PHE A 140 3.09 -17.08 -2.50
C PHE A 140 4.62 -17.06 -2.54
N ALA A 141 5.29 -16.79 -1.42
CA ALA A 141 6.75 -16.89 -1.31
C ALA A 141 7.25 -18.31 -1.58
N ASP A 142 6.61 -19.33 -0.99
CA ASP A 142 6.89 -20.75 -1.26
C ASP A 142 6.74 -21.06 -2.76
N LYS A 143 5.67 -20.54 -3.38
CA LYS A 143 5.44 -20.72 -4.81
C LYS A 143 6.54 -20.08 -5.66
N LEU A 144 6.98 -18.87 -5.33
CA LEU A 144 8.09 -18.19 -6.01
C LEU A 144 9.41 -18.96 -5.90
N VAL A 145 9.66 -19.59 -4.75
CA VAL A 145 10.81 -20.49 -4.57
C VAL A 145 10.68 -21.73 -5.45
N SER A 146 9.52 -22.38 -5.46
CA SER A 146 9.28 -23.58 -6.28
C SER A 146 9.48 -23.31 -7.78
N ALA A 147 9.22 -22.08 -8.22
CA ALA A 147 9.40 -21.62 -9.60
C ALA A 147 10.82 -21.09 -9.89
N GLY A 148 11.75 -21.14 -8.93
CA GLY A 148 13.13 -20.64 -9.07
C GLY A 148 13.25 -19.12 -9.19
N LYS A 149 12.19 -18.37 -8.83
CA LYS A 149 12.19 -16.89 -8.87
C LYS A 149 12.77 -16.30 -7.59
N TRP A 150 12.54 -16.95 -6.45
CA TRP A 150 13.09 -16.60 -5.15
C TRP A 150 14.02 -17.69 -4.63
N GLN A 151 14.93 -17.34 -3.73
CA GLN A 151 15.81 -18.32 -3.09
C GLN A 151 15.06 -19.03 -1.95
N PRO A 152 15.28 -20.34 -1.72
CA PRO A 152 14.79 -21.00 -0.54
C PRO A 152 15.26 -20.28 0.73
N TYR A 153 14.41 -20.23 1.75
CA TYR A 153 14.72 -19.59 3.01
C TYR A 153 14.05 -20.32 4.17
N THR A 154 14.75 -20.38 5.29
CA THR A 154 14.27 -20.93 6.54
C THR A 154 14.43 -19.86 7.61
N SER A 155 13.33 -19.52 8.28
CA SER A 155 13.32 -18.51 9.34
C SER A 155 14.36 -18.85 10.40
N THR A 156 15.20 -17.88 10.74
CA THR A 156 16.28 -18.07 11.72
C THR A 156 15.76 -18.24 13.15
N LYS A 157 14.47 -17.97 13.37
CA LYS A 157 13.84 -17.95 14.70
C LYS A 157 13.14 -19.25 15.05
N PHE A 158 12.44 -19.84 14.09
CA PHE A 158 11.62 -21.02 14.34
C PHE A 158 12.02 -22.24 13.52
N GLY A 159 12.95 -22.11 12.58
CA GLY A 159 13.35 -23.21 11.70
C GLY A 159 12.27 -23.63 10.69
N TYR A 160 11.22 -22.83 10.53
CA TYR A 160 10.20 -23.04 9.50
C TYR A 160 10.66 -22.46 8.17
N ASP A 161 10.38 -23.17 7.09
CA ASP A 161 10.30 -22.59 5.74
C ASP A 161 8.93 -21.88 5.56
N TYR A 162 8.72 -21.22 4.42
CA TYR A 162 7.48 -20.48 4.19
C TYR A 162 6.24 -21.39 4.26
N LYS A 163 6.29 -22.55 3.60
CA LYS A 163 5.19 -23.51 3.54
C LYS A 163 4.77 -24.01 4.93
N SER A 164 5.74 -24.46 5.73
CA SER A 164 5.47 -25.02 7.06
C SER A 164 4.90 -23.97 8.01
N HIS A 165 5.36 -22.71 7.93
CA HIS A 165 4.78 -21.67 8.77
C HIS A 165 3.39 -21.23 8.28
N ALA A 166 3.17 -21.14 6.96
CA ALA A 166 1.84 -20.88 6.42
C ALA A 166 0.83 -21.93 6.93
N GLN A 167 1.16 -23.22 6.83
CA GLN A 167 0.30 -24.29 7.36
C GLN A 167 0.07 -24.14 8.87
N LYS A 168 1.11 -23.81 9.65
CA LYS A 168 0.98 -23.58 11.09
C LYS A 168 0.01 -22.44 11.41
N ILE A 169 0.06 -21.33 10.66
CA ILE A 169 -0.87 -20.21 10.84
C ILE A 169 -2.29 -20.65 10.51
N LEU A 170 -2.50 -21.30 9.36
CA LEU A 170 -3.82 -21.80 8.95
C LEU A 170 -4.43 -22.75 10.00
N ASP A 171 -3.66 -23.71 10.51
CA ASP A 171 -4.12 -24.61 11.58
C ASP A 171 -4.45 -23.86 12.87
N CYS A 172 -3.63 -22.85 13.20
CA CYS A 172 -3.86 -22.04 14.37
C CYS A 172 -5.15 -21.23 14.29
N MET A 173 -5.46 -20.58 13.17
CA MET A 173 -6.70 -19.82 12.98
C MET A 173 -7.96 -20.65 13.31
N TRP A 174 -7.95 -21.95 13.00
CA TRP A 174 -9.03 -22.86 13.40
C TRP A 174 -8.97 -23.23 14.89
N SER A 175 -7.79 -23.57 15.40
CA SER A 175 -7.64 -24.01 16.80
C SER A 175 -7.84 -22.89 17.84
N THR A 176 -7.72 -21.62 17.42
CA THR A 176 -7.88 -20.43 18.26
C THR A 176 -9.21 -19.71 18.01
N GLU A 177 -10.14 -20.35 17.31
CA GLU A 177 -11.49 -19.84 17.01
C GLU A 177 -11.49 -18.50 16.26
N GLN A 178 -10.42 -18.16 15.53
CA GLN A 178 -10.47 -17.10 14.52
C GLN A 178 -11.39 -17.51 13.38
N ILE A 179 -11.44 -18.81 13.06
CA ILE A 179 -12.53 -19.39 12.27
C ILE A 179 -13.43 -20.19 13.19
N THR A 180 -14.69 -19.77 13.30
CA THR A 180 -15.69 -20.52 14.08
C THR A 180 -15.99 -21.87 13.44
N SER A 181 -16.58 -22.80 14.20
CA SER A 181 -17.02 -24.10 13.68
C SER A 181 -18.01 -23.98 12.50
N ASN A 182 -18.72 -22.86 12.37
CA ASN A 182 -19.62 -22.55 11.25
C ASN A 182 -18.96 -21.79 10.09
N GLY A 183 -17.64 -21.60 10.13
CA GLY A 183 -16.86 -20.97 9.05
C GLY A 183 -16.92 -19.44 9.06
N ILE A 184 -17.46 -18.81 10.10
CA ILE A 184 -17.40 -17.34 10.26
C ILE A 184 -15.98 -16.95 10.64
N LEU A 185 -15.36 -16.02 9.92
CA LEU A 185 -14.14 -15.35 10.34
C LEU A 185 -14.47 -14.38 11.48
N ALA A 186 -13.95 -14.68 12.66
CA ALA A 186 -13.94 -13.80 13.81
C ALA A 186 -12.81 -12.75 13.66
N PRO A 187 -13.00 -11.53 14.17
CA PRO A 187 -12.01 -10.46 14.10
C PRO A 187 -10.70 -10.77 14.85
N GLY A 188 -10.74 -11.67 15.83
CA GLY A 188 -9.54 -12.10 16.55
C GLY A 188 -9.72 -13.47 17.19
N ALA A 189 -8.64 -13.99 17.79
CA ALA A 189 -8.63 -15.31 18.43
C ALA A 189 -9.59 -15.35 19.63
N GLY A 190 -10.62 -16.20 19.54
CA GLY A 190 -11.64 -16.37 20.57
C GLY A 190 -12.50 -15.13 20.84
N TRP A 191 -12.56 -14.17 19.90
CA TRP A 191 -13.23 -12.89 20.07
C TRP A 191 -14.06 -12.51 18.85
N GLY A 192 -15.36 -12.28 19.04
CA GLY A 192 -16.32 -12.02 17.97
C GLY A 192 -16.81 -13.30 17.30
N GLY A 193 -16.91 -13.30 15.97
CA GLY A 193 -17.40 -14.45 15.20
C GLY A 193 -18.93 -14.51 15.23
N TYR A 194 -19.52 -15.21 16.20
CA TYR A 194 -20.98 -15.36 16.28
C TYR A 194 -21.70 -14.06 16.68
N ASP A 195 -21.06 -13.24 17.52
CA ASP A 195 -21.68 -12.03 18.06
C ASP A 195 -21.50 -10.83 17.12
N PHE A 196 -20.30 -10.67 16.57
CA PHE A 196 -19.94 -9.60 15.64
C PHE A 196 -18.74 -9.99 14.79
N VAL A 197 -18.65 -9.37 13.62
CA VAL A 197 -17.59 -9.55 12.64
C VAL A 197 -17.12 -8.20 12.13
N ASN A 198 -15.91 -8.18 11.57
CA ASN A 198 -15.39 -7.07 10.77
C ASN A 198 -15.38 -7.51 9.31
N PRO A 199 -16.38 -7.13 8.50
CA PRO A 199 -16.45 -7.57 7.11
C PRO A 199 -15.25 -7.11 6.28
N GLY A 200 -14.58 -6.01 6.66
CA GLY A 200 -13.36 -5.55 6.01
C GLY A 200 -12.21 -6.58 6.02
N TYR A 201 -12.27 -7.57 6.92
CA TYR A 201 -11.33 -8.69 7.00
C TYR A 201 -11.70 -9.86 6.09
N PHE A 202 -12.86 -9.87 5.45
CA PHE A 202 -13.25 -11.02 4.63
C PHE A 202 -12.49 -11.01 3.30
N SER A 203 -11.61 -12.01 3.12
CA SER A 203 -10.82 -12.24 1.91
C SER A 203 -11.14 -13.58 1.23
N PRO A 204 -12.32 -13.74 0.59
CA PRO A 204 -12.72 -15.00 -0.04
C PRO A 204 -11.70 -15.59 -1.02
N ALA A 205 -10.99 -14.75 -1.77
CA ALA A 205 -9.91 -15.17 -2.64
C ALA A 205 -8.77 -15.87 -1.87
N TRP A 206 -8.47 -15.44 -0.64
CA TRP A 206 -7.39 -16.02 0.17
C TRP A 206 -7.80 -17.41 0.60
N TYR A 207 -9.05 -17.55 1.04
CA TYR A 207 -9.61 -18.83 1.46
C TYR A 207 -9.64 -19.83 0.29
N LYS A 208 -9.87 -19.39 -0.96
CA LYS A 208 -9.75 -20.25 -2.15
C LYS A 208 -8.31 -20.67 -2.43
N VAL A 209 -7.32 -19.81 -2.16
CA VAL A 209 -5.89 -20.21 -2.19
C VAL A 209 -5.59 -21.20 -1.07
N PHE A 210 -6.07 -20.95 0.16
CA PHE A 210 -5.89 -21.83 1.31
C PHE A 210 -6.55 -23.19 1.08
N ALA A 211 -7.73 -23.23 0.46
CA ALA A 211 -8.41 -24.47 0.11
C ALA A 211 -7.58 -25.37 -0.83
N LYS A 212 -6.73 -24.79 -1.68
CA LYS A 212 -5.82 -25.53 -2.56
C LYS A 212 -4.51 -25.90 -1.88
N PHE A 213 -4.06 -25.10 -0.92
CA PHE A 213 -2.80 -25.28 -0.21
C PHE A 213 -2.92 -26.31 0.94
N ASP A 214 -4.03 -26.23 1.67
CA ASP A 214 -4.31 -27.01 2.87
C ASP A 214 -4.89 -28.39 2.50
N SER A 215 -4.34 -29.45 3.14
CA SER A 215 -4.83 -30.81 2.97
C SER A 215 -6.30 -31.01 3.38
N ASN A 216 -6.83 -30.15 4.27
CA ASN A 216 -8.25 -30.12 4.65
C ASN A 216 -8.98 -28.93 3.99
N GLY A 217 -8.79 -28.77 2.69
CA GLY A 217 -9.22 -27.58 1.94
C GLY A 217 -10.72 -27.24 2.02
N ASP A 218 -11.61 -28.24 2.18
CA ASP A 218 -13.06 -28.02 2.25
C ASP A 218 -13.48 -27.10 3.40
N ARG A 219 -12.69 -27.06 4.48
CA ARG A 219 -12.94 -26.15 5.61
C ARG A 219 -12.88 -24.68 5.19
N TRP A 220 -12.02 -24.34 4.23
CA TRP A 220 -11.87 -22.98 3.71
C TRP A 220 -12.96 -22.62 2.70
N ASN A 221 -13.45 -23.57 1.89
CA ASN A 221 -14.61 -23.35 1.02
C ASN A 221 -15.86 -22.95 1.85
N LYS A 222 -16.03 -23.55 3.03
CA LYS A 222 -17.09 -23.14 3.97
C LYS A 222 -16.93 -21.68 4.43
N VAL A 223 -15.70 -21.20 4.64
CA VAL A 223 -15.43 -19.80 5.00
C VAL A 223 -15.79 -18.87 3.85
N VAL A 224 -15.44 -19.21 2.59
CA VAL A 224 -15.85 -18.46 1.39
C VAL A 224 -17.37 -18.27 1.37
N ASP A 225 -18.12 -19.36 1.50
CA ASP A 225 -19.58 -19.30 1.44
C ASP A 225 -20.17 -18.48 2.58
N LYS A 226 -19.62 -18.64 3.80
CA LYS A 226 -20.09 -17.90 4.96
C LYS A 226 -19.77 -16.41 4.87
N SER A 227 -18.60 -16.02 4.34
CA SER A 227 -18.26 -14.62 4.09
C SER A 227 -19.26 -13.98 3.14
N TYR A 228 -19.58 -14.60 2.01
CA TYR A 228 -20.57 -14.04 1.08
C TYR A 228 -21.99 -14.04 1.62
N GLU A 229 -22.39 -15.05 2.40
CA GLU A 229 -23.67 -15.04 3.11
C GLU A 229 -23.77 -13.80 4.02
N ILE A 230 -22.74 -13.53 4.84
CA ILE A 230 -22.74 -12.38 5.74
C ILE A 230 -22.70 -11.05 4.98
N ILE A 231 -21.84 -10.93 3.96
CA ILE A 231 -21.76 -9.71 3.12
C ILE A 231 -23.14 -9.40 2.52
N SER A 232 -23.88 -10.42 2.05
CA SER A 232 -25.21 -10.23 1.45
C SER A 232 -26.26 -9.68 2.42
N LYS A 233 -26.05 -9.85 3.74
CA LYS A 233 -26.92 -9.33 4.80
C LYS A 233 -26.55 -7.92 5.23
N SER A 234 -25.47 -7.34 4.71
CA SER A 234 -25.05 -5.98 5.06
C SER A 234 -26.18 -4.96 4.80
N PRO A 235 -26.44 -4.04 5.76
CA PRO A 235 -27.35 -2.92 5.54
C PRO A 235 -26.95 -2.02 4.34
N GLY A 236 -25.67 -2.03 3.96
CA GLY A 236 -25.13 -1.28 2.83
C GLY A 236 -25.00 -2.08 1.53
N TYR A 237 -25.48 -3.33 1.48
CA TYR A 237 -25.20 -4.24 0.35
C TYR A 237 -25.63 -3.68 -1.01
N SER A 238 -26.76 -2.97 -1.09
CA SER A 238 -27.26 -2.35 -2.34
C SER A 238 -26.37 -1.21 -2.84
N MET A 239 -25.49 -0.66 -2.00
CA MET A 239 -24.49 0.34 -2.36
C MET A 239 -23.09 -0.28 -2.51
N GLY A 240 -22.97 -1.61 -2.42
CA GLY A 240 -21.69 -2.31 -2.38
C GLY A 240 -20.86 -1.92 -1.15
N MET A 241 -21.53 -1.70 -0.02
CA MET A 241 -20.91 -1.27 1.24
C MET A 241 -21.19 -2.28 2.35
N VAL A 242 -20.28 -2.30 3.31
CA VAL A 242 -20.40 -3.00 4.59
C VAL A 242 -20.06 -2.02 5.71
N PRO A 243 -20.62 -2.16 6.91
CA PRO A 243 -20.09 -1.40 8.04
C PRO A 243 -18.73 -1.95 8.49
N ASP A 244 -17.97 -1.14 9.23
CA ASP A 244 -16.72 -1.60 9.86
C ASP A 244 -16.98 -2.81 10.76
N TRP A 245 -18.12 -2.80 11.48
CA TRP A 245 -18.56 -3.88 12.36
C TRP A 245 -20.05 -4.16 12.19
N MET A 246 -20.41 -5.44 12.17
CA MET A 246 -21.82 -5.88 12.13
C MET A 246 -21.99 -7.23 12.81
N THR A 247 -23.23 -7.58 13.13
CA THR A 247 -23.55 -8.97 13.45
C THR A 247 -23.52 -9.81 12.17
N PRO A 248 -23.22 -11.13 12.24
CA PRO A 248 -23.27 -12.02 11.08
C PRO A 248 -24.62 -12.05 10.34
N ASP A 249 -25.70 -11.60 11.00
CA ASP A 249 -27.05 -11.58 10.43
C ASP A 249 -27.47 -10.23 9.83
N GLY A 250 -26.56 -9.25 9.71
CA GLY A 250 -26.89 -7.97 9.09
C GLY A 250 -27.19 -6.83 10.06
N GLY A 251 -27.04 -7.03 11.37
CA GLY A 251 -27.37 -6.05 12.39
C GLY A 251 -26.23 -5.07 12.69
N TRP A 252 -26.58 -3.86 13.13
CA TRP A 252 -25.62 -2.90 13.67
C TRP A 252 -25.03 -3.39 14.99
N VAL A 253 -23.76 -3.06 15.21
CA VAL A 253 -23.10 -3.27 16.50
C VAL A 253 -22.66 -1.91 17.04
N GLY A 254 -23.03 -1.62 18.28
CA GLY A 254 -22.61 -0.38 18.94
C GLY A 254 -21.09 -0.29 19.10
N SER A 255 -20.57 0.90 19.39
CA SER A 255 -19.14 1.16 19.47
C SER A 255 -18.45 0.72 20.78
N ALA A 256 -19.23 0.32 21.79
CA ALA A 256 -18.70 -0.05 23.09
C ALA A 256 -17.80 -1.30 23.00
N GLY A 257 -16.50 -1.12 23.25
CA GLY A 257 -15.53 -2.22 23.30
C GLY A 257 -14.94 -2.65 21.96
N LEU A 258 -15.28 -1.97 20.85
CA LEU A 258 -14.78 -2.27 19.49
C LEU A 258 -13.71 -1.26 19.00
N GLY A 259 -13.24 -0.39 19.89
CA GLY A 259 -12.25 0.64 19.57
C GLY A 259 -12.83 1.78 18.72
N TYR A 260 -11.95 2.61 18.18
CA TYR A 260 -12.31 3.78 17.38
C TYR A 260 -12.85 3.42 15.98
N ASN A 261 -12.62 2.17 15.54
CA ASN A 261 -13.08 1.66 14.24
C ASN A 261 -14.58 1.40 14.19
N ALA A 262 -15.30 1.34 15.31
CA ALA A 262 -16.77 1.30 15.29
C ALA A 262 -17.36 2.71 15.09
N TYR A 263 -16.85 3.41 14.08
CA TYR A 263 -17.17 4.78 13.80
C TYR A 263 -18.65 4.96 13.46
N PHE A 264 -19.25 6.05 13.94
CA PHE A 264 -20.67 6.34 13.74
C PHE A 264 -21.58 5.19 14.20
N GLU A 265 -21.25 4.54 15.32
CA GLU A 265 -21.93 3.34 15.83
C GLU A 265 -21.97 2.19 14.82
N SER A 266 -20.90 2.06 14.04
CA SER A 266 -20.76 1.12 12.92
C SER A 266 -21.78 1.34 11.80
N LYS A 267 -22.35 2.53 11.65
CA LYS A 267 -23.34 2.86 10.60
C LYS A 267 -22.72 3.53 9.37
N ALA A 268 -21.40 3.46 9.25
CA ALA A 268 -20.63 4.02 8.16
C ALA A 268 -19.83 2.95 7.41
N PHE A 269 -19.67 3.17 6.11
CA PHE A 269 -18.65 2.52 5.29
C PHE A 269 -17.37 3.34 5.43
N PHE A 270 -16.50 2.91 6.35
CA PHE A 270 -15.36 3.68 6.78
C PHE A 270 -14.07 2.87 6.66
N LYS A 271 -13.10 3.07 7.55
CA LYS A 271 -11.71 2.65 7.35
C LYS A 271 -11.50 1.16 7.38
N ASP A 272 -12.22 0.46 8.25
CA ASP A 272 -12.09 -0.98 8.29
C ASP A 272 -12.82 -1.60 7.10
N ALA A 273 -14.05 -1.15 6.87
CA ALA A 273 -14.94 -1.65 5.84
C ALA A 273 -14.42 -1.43 4.42
N ILE A 274 -13.75 -0.31 4.13
CA ILE A 274 -13.39 0.06 2.75
C ILE A 274 -12.50 -0.98 2.06
N ARG A 275 -11.72 -1.73 2.85
CA ARG A 275 -10.88 -2.84 2.39
C ARG A 275 -11.69 -3.93 1.69
N ILE A 276 -12.99 -4.09 2.00
CA ILE A 276 -13.84 -5.11 1.37
C ILE A 276 -13.87 -4.97 -0.16
N LEU A 277 -13.77 -3.75 -0.68
CA LEU A 277 -13.74 -3.51 -2.13
C LEU A 277 -12.54 -4.20 -2.74
N TRP A 278 -11.36 -4.02 -2.15
CA TRP A 278 -10.14 -4.70 -2.55
C TRP A 278 -10.25 -6.22 -2.36
N ARG A 279 -10.61 -6.69 -1.15
CA ARG A 279 -10.69 -8.12 -0.84
C ARG A 279 -11.61 -8.88 -1.80
N VAL A 280 -12.77 -8.31 -2.14
CA VAL A 280 -13.77 -8.91 -3.03
C VAL A 280 -13.43 -8.71 -4.50
N ALA A 281 -12.85 -7.57 -4.89
CA ALA A 281 -12.34 -7.35 -6.25
C ALA A 281 -11.32 -8.39 -6.66
N ILE A 282 -10.48 -8.82 -5.74
CA ILE A 282 -9.51 -9.86 -6.00
C ILE A 282 -10.20 -11.20 -6.32
N ASP A 283 -11.25 -11.57 -5.59
CA ASP A 283 -11.97 -12.83 -5.87
C ASP A 283 -12.72 -12.79 -7.21
N ALA A 284 -13.25 -11.62 -7.57
CA ALA A 284 -13.83 -11.40 -8.89
C ALA A 284 -12.79 -11.57 -10.02
N ILE A 285 -11.58 -11.04 -9.85
CA ILE A 285 -10.54 -11.08 -10.89
C ILE A 285 -9.82 -12.44 -10.94
N TRP A 286 -9.52 -13.04 -9.79
CA TRP A 286 -8.70 -14.25 -9.71
C TRP A 286 -9.52 -15.52 -9.96
N PHE A 287 -10.79 -15.53 -9.53
CA PHE A 287 -11.64 -16.73 -9.53
C PHE A 287 -12.98 -16.54 -10.24
N ASP A 288 -13.20 -15.39 -10.88
CA ASP A 288 -14.41 -15.10 -11.62
C ASP A 288 -15.70 -15.21 -10.77
N GLU A 289 -15.61 -14.92 -9.47
CA GLU A 289 -16.70 -15.14 -8.51
C GLU A 289 -17.89 -14.20 -8.74
N GLU A 290 -19.06 -14.77 -9.07
CA GLU A 290 -20.27 -14.00 -9.38
C GLU A 290 -20.84 -13.23 -8.18
N ARG A 291 -20.71 -13.77 -6.96
CA ARG A 291 -21.13 -13.04 -5.74
C ARG A 291 -20.29 -11.79 -5.52
N ALA A 292 -18.99 -11.89 -5.82
CA ALA A 292 -18.04 -10.78 -5.78
C ALA A 292 -18.42 -9.71 -6.81
N LYS A 293 -18.59 -10.11 -8.07
CA LYS A 293 -18.98 -9.20 -9.15
C LYS A 293 -20.30 -8.48 -8.85
N THR A 294 -21.27 -9.17 -8.27
CA THR A 294 -22.57 -8.58 -7.89
C THR A 294 -22.39 -7.46 -6.86
N PHE A 295 -21.64 -7.72 -5.78
CA PHE A 295 -21.35 -6.71 -4.76
C PHE A 295 -20.58 -5.51 -5.34
N LEU A 296 -19.57 -5.75 -6.16
CA LEU A 296 -18.75 -4.69 -6.77
C LEU A 296 -19.52 -3.88 -7.82
N LYS A 297 -20.48 -4.48 -8.53
CA LYS A 297 -21.38 -3.75 -9.44
C LYS A 297 -22.27 -2.79 -8.67
N ASN A 298 -22.75 -3.17 -7.48
CA ASN A 298 -23.48 -2.25 -6.60
C ASN A 298 -22.57 -1.08 -6.17
N ALA A 299 -21.33 -1.37 -5.77
CA ALA A 299 -20.34 -0.36 -5.40
C ALA A 299 -20.07 0.62 -6.56
N LEU A 300 -19.76 0.10 -7.75
CA LEU A 300 -19.44 0.92 -8.91
C LEU A 300 -20.65 1.75 -9.38
N THR A 301 -21.84 1.16 -9.38
CA THR A 301 -23.09 1.87 -9.71
C THR A 301 -23.32 3.02 -8.72
N PHE A 302 -23.14 2.75 -7.43
CA PHE A 302 -23.28 3.75 -6.39
C PHE A 302 -22.29 4.90 -6.59
N ILE A 303 -20.99 4.63 -6.71
CA ILE A 303 -19.99 5.70 -6.77
C ILE A 303 -20.12 6.53 -8.05
N ASN A 304 -20.46 5.89 -9.18
CA ASN A 304 -20.74 6.58 -10.43
C ASN A 304 -21.96 7.51 -10.31
N SER A 305 -22.98 7.15 -9.52
CA SER A 305 -24.10 8.04 -9.21
C SER A 305 -23.72 9.28 -8.39
N LYS A 306 -22.59 9.23 -7.67
CA LYS A 306 -22.08 10.33 -6.83
C LYS A 306 -21.04 11.20 -7.53
N GLY A 307 -20.59 10.83 -8.73
CA GLY A 307 -19.56 11.56 -9.49
C GLY A 307 -18.34 10.71 -9.88
N GLY A 308 -18.40 9.39 -9.72
CA GLY A 308 -17.36 8.46 -10.11
C GLY A 308 -16.09 8.63 -9.27
N ALA A 309 -14.92 8.54 -9.90
CA ALA A 309 -13.63 8.61 -9.22
C ALA A 309 -13.46 9.84 -8.30
N LYS A 310 -13.94 11.02 -8.72
CA LYS A 310 -13.91 12.27 -7.93
C LYS A 310 -14.75 12.24 -6.66
N ALA A 311 -15.68 11.28 -6.58
CA ALA A 311 -16.54 11.08 -5.44
C ALA A 311 -15.98 10.03 -4.47
N ALA A 312 -14.88 9.34 -4.80
CA ALA A 312 -14.28 8.33 -3.94
C ALA A 312 -14.04 8.87 -2.53
N ASN A 313 -14.76 8.33 -1.55
CA ASN A 313 -14.79 8.83 -0.18
C ASN A 313 -15.36 7.75 0.75
N PHE A 314 -15.49 8.08 2.03
CA PHE A 314 -16.29 7.32 2.98
C PHE A 314 -17.73 7.82 3.03
N TYR A 315 -18.64 6.94 3.40
CA TYR A 315 -20.07 7.20 3.30
C TYR A 315 -20.85 6.66 4.50
N GLN A 316 -21.91 7.35 4.87
CA GLN A 316 -22.92 6.82 5.79
C GLN A 316 -23.73 5.74 5.09
N ILE A 317 -24.05 4.66 5.81
CA ILE A 317 -24.91 3.59 5.31
C ILE A 317 -26.37 3.85 5.69
N GLU A 318 -26.62 4.26 6.95
CA GLU A 318 -27.98 4.55 7.43
C GLU A 318 -28.62 5.73 6.68
N LYS A 319 -27.86 6.81 6.46
CA LYS A 319 -28.23 7.89 5.54
C LYS A 319 -27.65 7.61 4.17
N ALA A 320 -28.36 6.80 3.40
CA ALA A 320 -27.94 6.18 2.14
C ALA A 320 -26.94 7.01 1.30
N GLY A 321 -25.64 6.79 1.55
CA GLY A 321 -24.56 7.35 0.76
C GLY A 321 -24.37 8.86 0.89
N GLU A 322 -24.79 9.46 2.00
CA GLU A 322 -24.30 10.79 2.39
C GLU A 322 -22.82 10.69 2.81
N LEU A 323 -22.05 11.73 2.54
CA LEU A 323 -20.69 11.81 3.07
C LEU A 323 -20.72 11.81 4.61
N LEU A 324 -19.63 11.37 5.21
CA LEU A 324 -19.42 11.59 6.64
C LEU A 324 -19.37 13.11 6.92
N PRO A 325 -19.86 13.59 8.08
CA PRO A 325 -19.96 15.03 8.32
C PRO A 325 -18.58 15.73 8.24
N PRO A 326 -18.46 16.87 7.53
CA PRO A 326 -17.18 17.55 7.31
C PRO A 326 -16.65 18.32 8.53
N GLU A 327 -17.54 18.75 9.44
CA GLU A 327 -17.22 19.45 10.69
C GLU A 327 -16.59 18.54 11.76
N ASP A 328 -16.55 17.26 11.45
CA ASP A 328 -16.45 16.19 12.40
C ASP A 328 -14.94 15.96 12.64
N LYS A 329 -14.49 16.18 13.88
CA LYS A 329 -13.06 16.29 14.22
C LYS A 329 -12.54 15.03 14.86
N TRP A 330 -11.33 14.64 14.48
CA TRP A 330 -10.66 13.52 15.12
C TRP A 330 -9.80 13.96 16.30
N TYR A 331 -10.17 13.48 17.50
CA TYR A 331 -9.48 13.80 18.74
C TYR A 331 -8.53 12.69 19.23
N ASP A 332 -8.76 11.43 18.85
CA ASP A 332 -8.04 10.26 19.37
C ASP A 332 -6.61 10.13 18.83
N PHE A 333 -6.32 10.77 17.69
CA PHE A 333 -5.06 10.61 16.94
C PHE A 333 -4.27 11.91 16.81
N ASN A 334 -4.76 12.96 17.46
CA ASN A 334 -4.10 14.25 17.55
C ASN A 334 -3.73 14.47 19.00
N ASN A 335 -2.77 15.35 19.27
CA ASN A 335 -2.72 15.92 20.60
C ASN A 335 -4.04 16.68 20.75
N SER A 336 -4.99 16.13 21.50
CA SER A 336 -6.32 16.72 21.71
C SER A 336 -6.25 18.13 22.28
N LYS A 337 -5.07 18.54 22.77
CA LYS A 337 -4.73 19.87 23.28
C LYS A 337 -3.98 20.77 22.29
N ASP A 338 -3.57 20.25 21.12
CA ASP A 338 -2.89 21.01 20.06
C ASP A 338 -3.76 21.10 18.80
N THR A 339 -4.49 22.20 18.69
CA THR A 339 -5.39 22.48 17.57
C THR A 339 -4.68 22.63 16.22
N THR A 340 -3.36 22.78 16.20
CA THR A 340 -2.58 22.86 14.94
C THR A 340 -2.39 21.49 14.29
N THR A 341 -2.62 20.41 15.05
CA THR A 341 -2.59 19.03 14.57
C THR A 341 -3.96 18.53 14.09
N TRP A 342 -5.04 19.27 14.38
CA TRP A 342 -6.39 18.86 14.00
C TRP A 342 -6.56 18.81 12.48
N ARG A 343 -7.24 17.77 12.02
CA ARG A 343 -7.64 17.59 10.63
C ARG A 343 -9.16 17.54 10.56
N TYR A 344 -9.73 18.25 9.61
CA TYR A 344 -11.15 18.17 9.26
C TYR A 344 -11.36 16.99 8.32
N ARG A 345 -12.52 16.35 8.42
CA ARG A 345 -12.86 15.21 7.56
C ARG A 345 -13.25 15.69 6.16
N SER A 346 -12.36 15.45 5.21
CA SER A 346 -12.67 15.46 3.78
C SER A 346 -11.82 14.38 3.13
N GLU A 347 -12.35 13.16 3.13
CA GLU A 347 -11.56 11.93 2.94
C GLU A 347 -11.57 11.45 1.48
N HIS A 348 -11.64 12.40 0.55
CA HIS A 348 -11.22 12.13 -0.82
C HIS A 348 -9.68 12.13 -0.85
N SER A 349 -9.09 10.93 -0.86
CA SER A 349 -7.66 10.73 -0.72
C SER A 349 -7.18 9.58 -1.60
N HIS A 350 -5.86 9.43 -1.69
CA HIS A 350 -5.23 8.30 -2.38
C HIS A 350 -5.71 6.93 -1.86
N LEU A 351 -6.03 6.82 -0.56
CA LEU A 351 -6.63 5.62 0.02
C LEU A 351 -8.01 5.34 -0.57
N THR A 352 -8.92 6.31 -0.51
CA THR A 352 -10.30 6.09 -0.93
C THR A 352 -10.38 5.88 -2.44
N ILE A 353 -9.62 6.67 -3.21
CA ILE A 353 -9.49 6.47 -4.65
C ILE A 353 -8.96 5.07 -4.96
N GLY A 354 -7.87 4.65 -4.30
CA GLY A 354 -7.26 3.34 -4.51
C GLY A 354 -8.23 2.18 -4.24
N MET A 355 -8.98 2.24 -3.15
CA MET A 355 -9.94 1.19 -2.81
C MET A 355 -11.15 1.17 -3.74
N TRP A 356 -11.75 2.32 -4.05
CA TRP A 356 -12.87 2.39 -5.00
C TRP A 356 -12.44 1.98 -6.42
N ALA A 357 -11.19 2.27 -6.81
CA ALA A 357 -10.63 1.83 -8.09
C ALA A 357 -10.65 0.30 -8.24
N THR A 358 -10.52 -0.47 -7.16
CA THR A 358 -10.55 -1.95 -7.24
C THR A 358 -11.88 -2.49 -7.78
N ALA A 359 -13.00 -1.84 -7.48
CA ALA A 359 -14.30 -2.19 -8.06
C ALA A 359 -14.33 -1.89 -9.58
N ALA A 360 -13.81 -0.73 -10.00
CA ALA A 360 -13.67 -0.39 -11.42
C ALA A 360 -12.75 -1.36 -12.17
N MET A 361 -11.67 -1.83 -11.54
CA MET A 361 -10.78 -2.84 -12.13
C MET A 361 -11.46 -4.19 -12.30
N ALA A 362 -12.32 -4.60 -11.35
CA ALA A 362 -12.96 -5.91 -11.35
C ALA A 362 -14.21 -5.99 -12.26
N VAL A 363 -15.05 -4.95 -12.29
CA VAL A 363 -16.35 -4.99 -12.97
C VAL A 363 -16.66 -3.76 -13.82
N GLY A 364 -15.77 -2.77 -13.83
CA GLY A 364 -15.96 -1.53 -14.59
C GLY A 364 -15.56 -1.65 -16.05
N GLU A 365 -16.04 -0.69 -16.83
CA GLU A 365 -15.65 -0.54 -18.23
C GLU A 365 -14.30 0.20 -18.33
N LYS A 366 -13.80 0.31 -19.56
CA LYS A 366 -12.55 1.02 -19.84
C LYS A 366 -12.55 2.45 -19.30
N GLU A 367 -13.67 3.16 -19.44
CA GLU A 367 -13.82 4.55 -19.02
C GLU A 367 -13.73 4.68 -17.49
N ASP A 368 -14.27 3.72 -16.74
CA ASP A 368 -14.17 3.69 -15.28
C ASP A 368 -12.70 3.53 -14.85
N ARG A 369 -11.98 2.55 -15.42
CA ARG A 369 -10.56 2.30 -15.11
C ARG A 369 -9.69 3.52 -15.40
N ILE A 370 -9.91 4.17 -16.55
CA ILE A 370 -9.19 5.39 -16.92
C ILE A 370 -9.51 6.53 -15.93
N ALA A 371 -10.77 6.73 -15.56
CA ALA A 371 -11.17 7.80 -14.66
C ALA A 371 -10.55 7.65 -13.26
N PHE A 372 -10.54 6.43 -12.70
CA PHE A 372 -9.90 6.14 -11.42
C PHE A 372 -8.38 6.28 -11.47
N SER A 373 -7.74 5.83 -12.56
CA SER A 373 -6.30 6.03 -12.78
C SER A 373 -5.95 7.52 -12.82
N GLU A 374 -6.69 8.33 -13.60
CA GLU A 374 -6.42 9.77 -13.68
C GLU A 374 -6.68 10.50 -12.36
N GLU A 375 -7.70 10.09 -11.60
CA GLU A 375 -7.97 10.66 -10.27
C GLU A 375 -6.85 10.32 -9.29
N MET A 376 -6.39 9.07 -9.27
CA MET A 376 -5.25 8.65 -8.44
C MET A 376 -3.97 9.41 -8.82
N GLY A 377 -3.77 9.68 -10.11
CA GLY A 377 -2.64 10.45 -10.61
C GLY A 377 -2.55 11.86 -10.04
N LYS A 378 -3.67 12.46 -9.61
CA LYS A 378 -3.66 13.76 -8.93
C LYS A 378 -3.03 13.69 -7.55
N PHE A 379 -3.04 12.52 -6.90
CA PHE A 379 -2.43 12.28 -5.60
C PHE A 379 -1.08 11.58 -5.73
N TYR A 380 -0.37 11.73 -6.87
CA TYR A 380 0.98 11.23 -7.02
C TYR A 380 1.87 12.19 -7.83
N GLU A 381 2.70 12.96 -7.12
CA GLU A 381 3.59 13.98 -7.72
C GLU A 381 4.94 13.41 -8.22
N GLY A 382 5.04 12.09 -8.38
CA GLY A 382 6.28 11.40 -8.78
C GLY A 382 7.32 11.28 -7.66
N GLY A 383 6.86 11.21 -6.41
CA GLY A 383 7.67 11.04 -5.20
C GLY A 383 7.77 9.58 -4.73
N ASP A 384 8.11 9.40 -3.45
CA ASP A 384 8.18 8.09 -2.78
C ASP A 384 6.98 7.86 -1.84
N TYR A 385 5.88 8.56 -2.07
CA TYR A 385 4.62 8.41 -1.36
C TYR A 385 3.46 8.81 -2.27
N PHE A 386 2.27 8.29 -1.96
CA PHE A 386 0.99 8.81 -2.45
C PHE A 386 0.51 9.94 -1.54
N GLY A 387 -0.08 10.97 -2.12
CA GLY A 387 -0.49 12.19 -1.44
C GLY A 387 0.15 13.44 -2.04
N LEU A 388 -0.32 14.60 -1.61
CA LEU A 388 0.13 15.91 -2.09
C LEU A 388 1.15 16.53 -1.13
N ALA A 389 2.23 17.13 -1.65
CA ALA A 389 3.18 17.86 -0.81
C ALA A 389 2.55 19.11 -0.13
N LYS A 390 1.44 19.63 -0.66
CA LYS A 390 0.68 20.75 -0.07
C LYS A 390 -0.81 20.56 -0.29
N ASN A 391 -1.60 20.73 0.76
CA ASN A 391 -3.06 20.83 0.64
C ASN A 391 -3.44 22.27 0.25
N GLU A 392 -4.49 22.45 -0.56
CA GLU A 392 -4.93 23.75 -1.11
C GLU A 392 -5.38 24.76 -0.04
N THR A 393 -5.59 24.33 1.20
CA THR A 393 -6.13 25.14 2.31
C THR A 393 -5.09 25.62 3.34
N ASP A 394 -3.82 25.77 2.97
CA ASP A 394 -2.71 26.25 3.85
C ASP A 394 -2.45 25.39 5.12
N ALA A 395 -3.03 24.19 5.21
CA ALA A 395 -2.74 23.25 6.28
C ALA A 395 -1.53 22.36 5.93
N LEU A 396 -0.63 22.20 6.90
CA LEU A 396 0.56 21.33 6.87
C LEU A 396 0.34 20.06 6.04
N GLU A 397 1.30 19.78 5.16
CA GLU A 397 1.55 18.58 4.34
C GLU A 397 0.71 17.31 4.65
N ASP A 398 0.26 16.65 3.58
CA ASP A 398 -0.42 15.34 3.61
C ASP A 398 0.45 14.27 4.30
N THR A 399 1.77 14.31 4.13
CA THR A 399 2.70 13.35 4.76
C THR A 399 2.78 13.42 6.30
N LEU A 400 2.15 14.44 6.90
CA LEU A 400 2.10 14.63 8.34
C LEU A 400 0.74 14.26 8.95
N HIS A 401 -0.23 13.73 8.21
CA HIS A 401 -1.44 13.22 8.85
C HIS A 401 -1.18 11.87 9.53
N ASN A 402 -1.99 11.62 10.54
CA ASN A 402 -1.82 10.62 11.58
C ASN A 402 -2.04 9.16 11.14
N GLU A 403 -2.36 8.94 9.86
CA GLU A 403 -2.71 7.63 9.31
C GLU A 403 -2.08 7.39 7.94
N MET A 404 -1.09 8.22 7.58
CA MET A 404 -0.32 8.05 6.35
C MET A 404 0.14 6.61 6.16
N TYR A 405 0.50 5.88 7.23
CA TYR A 405 0.77 4.45 7.15
C TYR A 405 -0.37 3.68 6.43
N PHE A 406 -1.59 3.77 6.95
CA PHE A 406 -2.74 3.03 6.42
C PHE A 406 -3.10 3.50 5.00
N ASP A 407 -3.11 4.83 4.79
CA ASP A 407 -3.41 5.41 3.49
C ASP A 407 -2.42 4.99 2.41
N GLN A 408 -1.12 4.94 2.74
CA GLN A 408 -0.10 4.48 1.81
C GLN A 408 -0.32 3.02 1.38
N PHE A 409 -0.63 2.11 2.32
CA PHE A 409 -0.82 0.70 1.97
C PHE A 409 -2.05 0.48 1.11
N LEU A 410 -3.18 1.10 1.46
CA LEU A 410 -4.40 0.94 0.66
C LEU A 410 -4.28 1.61 -0.73
N ALA A 411 -3.62 2.76 -0.81
CA ALA A 411 -3.26 3.35 -2.11
C ALA A 411 -2.34 2.44 -2.92
N TRP A 412 -1.37 1.79 -2.28
CA TRP A 412 -0.47 0.84 -2.93
C TRP A 412 -1.23 -0.37 -3.46
N PHE A 413 -2.11 -0.99 -2.66
CA PHE A 413 -2.93 -2.13 -3.09
C PHE A 413 -3.87 -1.75 -4.25
N GLY A 414 -4.59 -0.62 -4.14
CA GLY A 414 -5.43 -0.12 -5.22
C GLY A 414 -4.64 0.13 -6.52
N THR A 415 -3.48 0.75 -6.40
CA THR A 415 -2.58 1.03 -7.54
C THR A 415 -2.00 -0.24 -8.15
N SER A 416 -1.66 -1.24 -7.33
CA SER A 416 -1.17 -2.54 -7.81
C SER A 416 -2.24 -3.35 -8.54
N MET A 417 -3.52 -3.17 -8.19
CA MET A 417 -4.65 -3.69 -8.96
C MET A 417 -4.81 -2.94 -10.28
N MET A 418 -4.67 -1.60 -10.29
CA MET A 418 -4.70 -0.80 -11.52
C MET A 418 -3.56 -1.17 -12.47
N SER A 419 -2.36 -1.44 -11.97
CA SER A 419 -1.24 -1.83 -12.83
C SER A 419 -1.28 -3.28 -13.30
N GLY A 420 -2.13 -4.13 -12.69
CA GLY A 420 -2.16 -5.57 -12.95
C GLY A 420 -1.00 -6.34 -12.30
N ALA A 421 -0.35 -5.74 -11.29
CA ALA A 421 0.75 -6.36 -10.54
C ALA A 421 0.25 -7.29 -9.43
N PHE A 422 -0.95 -7.04 -8.88
CA PHE A 422 -1.51 -7.80 -7.77
C PHE A 422 -2.19 -9.10 -8.26
N VAL A 423 -1.36 -10.07 -8.64
CA VAL A 423 -1.78 -11.33 -9.25
C VAL A 423 -1.91 -12.49 -8.28
N ASN A 424 -2.74 -13.47 -8.61
CA ASN A 424 -2.67 -14.77 -7.98
C ASN A 424 -1.35 -15.44 -8.37
N VAL A 425 -0.33 -15.37 -7.50
CA VAL A 425 1.02 -15.88 -7.80
C VAL A 425 1.02 -17.38 -8.09
N VAL A 426 0.16 -18.15 -7.41
CA VAL A 426 0.00 -19.58 -7.66
C VAL A 426 -0.55 -19.83 -9.06
N ASP A 427 -1.66 -19.18 -9.42
CA ASP A 427 -2.26 -19.33 -10.76
C ASP A 427 -1.36 -18.80 -11.87
N ALA A 428 -0.70 -17.65 -11.67
CA ALA A 428 0.16 -17.06 -12.68
C ALA A 428 1.40 -17.94 -12.99
N ILE A 429 1.87 -18.73 -12.02
CA ILE A 429 2.98 -19.67 -12.21
C ILE A 429 2.49 -21.01 -12.77
N ASP A 430 1.41 -21.57 -12.24
CA ASP A 430 0.93 -22.91 -12.64
C ASP A 430 0.14 -22.90 -13.95
N ASN A 431 -0.56 -21.80 -14.23
CA ASN A 431 -1.42 -21.61 -15.39
C ASN A 431 -1.07 -20.28 -16.08
N PRO A 432 0.15 -20.13 -16.62
CA PRO A 432 0.60 -18.86 -17.19
C PRO A 432 -0.32 -18.41 -18.33
N LYS A 433 -0.82 -17.18 -18.23
CA LYS A 433 -1.71 -16.56 -19.23
C LYS A 433 -0.91 -15.56 -20.07
N THR A 434 -1.31 -15.39 -21.33
CA THR A 434 -0.77 -14.31 -22.16
C THR A 434 -1.16 -12.97 -21.54
N ALA A 435 -0.19 -12.07 -21.42
CA ALA A 435 -0.43 -10.73 -20.91
C ALA A 435 -1.39 -9.97 -21.83
N THR A 436 -2.45 -9.41 -21.27
CA THR A 436 -3.37 -8.51 -21.99
C THR A 436 -2.76 -7.12 -22.10
N VAL A 437 -3.06 -6.41 -23.19
CA VAL A 437 -2.67 -4.99 -23.31
C VAL A 437 -3.56 -4.18 -22.39
N GLY A 438 -2.95 -3.38 -21.51
CA GLY A 438 -3.67 -2.50 -20.60
C GLY A 438 -4.27 -1.28 -21.28
N ASP A 439 -5.23 -0.66 -20.61
CA ASP A 439 -5.73 0.66 -20.96
C ASP A 439 -4.65 1.74 -20.73
N SER A 440 -4.83 2.90 -21.36
CA SER A 440 -3.89 4.02 -21.26
C SER A 440 -4.66 5.33 -21.13
N SER A 441 -4.36 6.10 -20.09
CA SER A 441 -4.95 7.41 -19.82
C SER A 441 -4.05 8.55 -20.30
N SER A 442 -4.34 9.78 -19.86
CA SER A 442 -3.43 10.93 -20.01
C SER A 442 -2.08 10.76 -19.29
N LEU A 443 -1.97 9.86 -18.30
CA LEU A 443 -0.74 9.64 -17.52
C LEU A 443 0.39 8.99 -18.33
N THR A 444 0.04 8.17 -19.32
CA THR A 444 1.00 7.42 -20.15
C THR A 444 1.13 7.95 -21.57
N LYS A 445 0.23 8.84 -22.00
CA LYS A 445 0.34 9.50 -23.30
C LYS A 445 1.57 10.42 -23.30
N PRO A 446 2.43 10.36 -24.33
CA PRO A 446 3.31 11.50 -24.63
C PRO A 446 2.39 12.70 -24.80
N VAL A 447 2.77 13.86 -24.26
CA VAL A 447 2.00 15.10 -24.48
C VAL A 447 2.03 15.43 -25.98
N VAL A 448 1.07 14.90 -26.74
CA VAL A 448 0.87 15.20 -28.16
C VAL A 448 -0.18 16.30 -28.21
N GLY A 449 0.29 17.54 -28.34
CA GLY A 449 -0.54 18.69 -28.67
C GLY A 449 -1.22 19.38 -27.48
N ILE A 450 -0.44 19.95 -26.56
CA ILE A 450 -0.78 21.32 -26.15
C ILE A 450 -0.24 22.21 -27.26
N ALA A 451 -1.10 23.11 -27.71
CA ALA A 451 -0.84 24.15 -28.69
C ALA A 451 0.56 24.78 -28.54
N GLU A 452 0.98 25.48 -29.59
CA GLU A 452 1.82 26.66 -29.44
C GLU A 452 1.15 27.71 -28.52
N HIS A 453 0.83 27.38 -27.27
CA HIS A 453 1.20 28.30 -26.21
C HIS A 453 2.70 28.42 -26.35
N ARG A 454 3.08 29.52 -27.01
CA ARG A 454 4.40 30.13 -26.87
C ARG A 454 4.91 29.65 -25.53
N MET A 455 5.87 28.72 -25.55
CA MET A 455 6.81 28.71 -24.47
C MET A 455 7.21 30.18 -24.42
N ALA A 456 6.78 30.88 -23.37
CA ALA A 456 7.68 31.79 -22.76
C ALA A 456 8.89 30.90 -22.53
N ARG A 457 9.77 30.90 -23.53
CA ARG A 457 11.18 30.58 -23.45
C ARG A 457 11.52 31.16 -22.09
N VAL A 458 11.60 30.34 -21.06
CA VAL A 458 12.25 30.78 -19.83
C VAL A 458 13.70 30.83 -20.23
N VAL A 459 14.04 31.93 -20.92
CA VAL A 459 15.38 32.29 -21.35
C VAL A 459 16.14 32.42 -20.05
N GLY A 460 16.99 31.44 -19.76
CA GLY A 460 17.61 31.40 -18.46
C GLY A 460 18.57 30.24 -18.32
N MET A 461 18.11 29.15 -17.71
CA MET A 461 18.97 28.08 -17.24
C MET A 461 19.14 26.93 -18.26
N LYS A 462 20.31 26.86 -18.90
CA LYS A 462 20.74 25.72 -19.72
C LYS A 462 21.35 24.63 -18.84
N ILE A 463 21.13 23.36 -19.20
CA ILE A 463 21.68 22.20 -18.47
C ILE A 463 22.20 21.20 -19.51
N SER A 464 23.42 20.73 -19.30
CA SER A 464 24.08 19.71 -20.10
C SER A 464 24.63 18.61 -19.19
N HIS A 465 24.24 17.37 -19.45
CA HIS A 465 24.75 16.20 -18.73
C HIS A 465 26.08 15.75 -19.35
N LEU A 466 27.07 15.49 -18.50
CA LEU A 466 28.41 15.02 -18.83
C LEU A 466 28.67 13.76 -17.99
N ASP A 467 29.60 12.90 -18.42
CA ASP A 467 29.96 11.72 -17.62
C ASP A 467 30.49 12.16 -16.23
N GLY A 468 29.75 11.81 -15.18
CA GLY A 468 30.05 12.16 -13.78
C GLY A 468 29.90 13.65 -13.43
N ALA A 469 29.25 14.46 -14.27
CA ALA A 469 29.03 15.88 -14.00
C ALA A 469 27.80 16.48 -14.70
N VAL A 470 27.34 17.62 -14.20
CA VAL A 470 26.27 18.41 -14.83
C VAL A 470 26.75 19.85 -14.99
N MET A 471 26.73 20.35 -16.22
CA MET A 471 26.99 21.77 -16.51
C MET A 471 25.67 22.53 -16.54
N MET A 472 25.62 23.65 -15.82
CA MET A 472 24.45 24.52 -15.75
C MET A 472 24.86 25.96 -16.07
N SER A 473 24.05 26.69 -16.84
CA SER A 473 24.39 28.05 -17.27
C SER A 473 23.18 28.97 -17.23
N VAL A 474 23.34 30.20 -16.74
CA VAL A 474 22.37 31.30 -16.85
C VAL A 474 22.98 32.51 -17.60
N PRO A 475 22.17 33.44 -18.16
CA PRO A 475 22.68 34.53 -19.00
C PRO A 475 23.51 35.59 -18.24
N GLU A 476 23.40 35.61 -16.91
CA GLU A 476 23.98 36.62 -16.03
C GLU A 476 24.55 36.01 -14.75
N MET A 477 25.31 36.80 -13.99
CA MET A 477 25.92 36.32 -12.73
C MET A 477 24.83 35.93 -11.72
N ALA A 478 24.92 34.72 -11.19
CA ALA A 478 23.99 34.21 -10.19
C ALA A 478 24.72 33.47 -9.05
N GLN A 479 24.06 33.43 -7.90
CA GLN A 479 24.40 32.54 -6.78
C GLN A 479 23.64 31.23 -6.96
N TRP A 480 24.37 30.13 -7.07
CA TRP A 480 23.85 28.79 -7.29
C TRP A 480 23.78 28.01 -5.98
N ARG A 481 22.70 27.24 -5.83
CA ARG A 481 22.56 26.22 -4.78
C ARG A 481 21.90 24.98 -5.38
N ILE A 482 22.45 23.82 -5.09
CA ILE A 482 21.85 22.53 -5.39
C ILE A 482 21.35 21.96 -4.07
N PHE A 483 20.12 21.48 -4.08
CA PHE A 483 19.47 20.85 -2.95
C PHE A 483 19.24 19.38 -3.25
N ASP A 484 19.45 18.52 -2.25
CA ASP A 484 18.84 17.20 -2.25
C ASP A 484 17.31 17.33 -2.08
N LEU A 485 16.58 16.21 -2.17
CA LEU A 485 15.13 16.21 -1.97
C LEU A 485 14.71 16.50 -0.53
N ASN A 486 15.63 16.44 0.43
CA ASN A 486 15.41 16.79 1.84
C ASN A 486 15.64 18.30 2.10
N GLY A 487 15.98 19.08 1.07
CA GLY A 487 16.23 20.52 1.19
C GLY A 487 17.62 20.88 1.72
N HIS A 488 18.54 19.92 1.88
CA HIS A 488 19.92 20.21 2.24
C HIS A 488 20.70 20.73 1.04
N VAL A 489 21.53 21.76 1.27
CA VAL A 489 22.41 22.29 0.23
C VAL A 489 23.58 21.34 0.00
N VAL A 490 23.60 20.65 -1.15
CA VAL A 490 24.66 19.71 -1.52
C VAL A 490 25.82 20.37 -2.24
N ALA A 491 25.58 21.50 -2.91
CA ALA A 491 26.62 22.28 -3.56
C ALA A 491 26.21 23.74 -3.75
N THR A 492 27.19 24.64 -3.76
CA THR A 492 27.00 26.06 -4.07
C THR A 492 28.06 26.54 -5.04
N ALA A 493 27.73 27.56 -5.82
CA ALA A 493 28.67 28.23 -6.70
C ALA A 493 28.23 29.68 -6.97
N SER A 494 29.11 30.48 -7.56
CA SER A 494 28.80 31.82 -8.02
C SER A 494 29.35 32.00 -9.43
N GLY A 495 28.54 32.47 -10.36
CA GLY A 495 28.95 32.62 -11.75
C GLY A 495 27.77 32.59 -12.72
N LYS A 496 28.09 32.76 -14.00
CA LYS A 496 27.15 32.49 -15.10
C LYS A 496 26.99 30.99 -15.34
N ASP A 497 28.05 30.23 -15.08
CA ASP A 497 28.12 28.79 -15.29
C ASP A 497 28.44 28.07 -13.97
N PHE A 498 27.92 26.86 -13.82
CA PHE A 498 28.20 25.97 -12.71
C PHE A 498 28.36 24.53 -13.24
N LEU A 499 29.61 24.04 -13.22
CA LEU A 499 29.91 22.63 -13.42
C LEU A 499 29.89 21.90 -12.08
N TRP A 500 28.87 21.10 -11.84
CA TRP A 500 28.77 20.27 -10.67
C TRP A 500 29.23 18.85 -10.98
N LYS A 501 30.35 18.41 -10.36
CA LYS A 501 30.81 17.02 -10.43
C LYS A 501 30.09 16.21 -9.37
N SER A 502 29.35 15.18 -9.77
CA SER A 502 28.51 14.39 -8.85
C SER A 502 29.32 13.48 -7.93
N ARG A 503 30.59 13.20 -8.27
CA ARG A 503 31.50 12.35 -7.47
C ARG A 503 30.89 10.99 -7.10
N GLY A 504 30.12 10.40 -8.01
CA GLY A 504 29.45 9.11 -7.81
C GLY A 504 28.12 9.17 -7.07
N GLN A 505 27.61 10.38 -6.76
CA GLN A 505 26.25 10.56 -6.27
C GLN A 505 25.25 10.45 -7.43
N SER A 506 24.24 9.59 -7.27
CA SER A 506 23.11 9.45 -8.18
C SER A 506 21.82 9.84 -7.46
N GLY A 507 20.85 10.36 -8.21
CA GLY A 507 19.58 10.81 -7.64
C GLY A 507 19.04 12.08 -8.28
N ILE A 508 18.01 12.62 -7.65
CA ILE A 508 17.29 13.80 -8.10
C ILE A 508 17.66 14.98 -7.22
N TYR A 509 17.95 16.12 -7.85
CA TYR A 509 18.34 17.34 -7.17
C TYR A 509 17.54 18.54 -7.68
N VAL A 510 17.36 19.53 -6.82
CA VAL A 510 16.78 20.83 -7.18
C VAL A 510 17.90 21.85 -7.28
N VAL A 511 18.07 22.46 -8.44
CA VAL A 511 19.02 23.54 -8.67
C VAL A 511 18.28 24.86 -8.55
N LYS A 512 18.83 25.82 -7.82
CA LYS A 512 18.41 27.21 -7.80
C LYS A 512 19.58 28.12 -8.16
N ALA A 513 19.34 29.11 -9.02
CA ALA A 513 20.27 30.19 -9.30
C ALA A 513 19.58 31.53 -9.04
N VAL A 514 20.18 32.42 -8.26
CA VAL A 514 19.61 33.73 -7.93
C VAL A 514 20.54 34.81 -8.45
N SER A 515 20.08 35.58 -9.45
CA SER A 515 20.77 36.78 -9.92
C SER A 515 20.22 38.03 -9.23
N ARG A 516 20.76 39.20 -9.56
CA ARG A 516 20.20 40.49 -9.10
C ARG A 516 18.83 40.81 -9.71
N LYS A 517 18.48 40.19 -10.84
CA LYS A 517 17.28 40.52 -11.62
C LYS A 517 16.20 39.44 -11.54
N GLN A 518 16.58 38.17 -11.34
CA GLN A 518 15.64 37.06 -11.31
C GLN A 518 16.20 35.81 -10.62
N SER A 519 15.29 34.90 -10.27
CA SER A 519 15.62 33.57 -9.76
C SER A 519 15.24 32.50 -10.78
N TYR A 520 16.09 31.49 -10.90
CA TYR A 520 15.90 30.32 -11.76
C TYR A 520 15.83 29.09 -10.87
N SER A 521 14.98 28.13 -11.20
CA SER A 521 14.95 26.82 -10.53
C SER A 521 14.67 25.69 -11.50
N ARG A 522 15.34 24.55 -11.33
CA ARG A 522 15.17 23.37 -12.19
C ARG A 522 15.50 22.07 -11.45
N LYS A 523 14.70 21.03 -11.68
CA LYS A 523 14.96 19.65 -11.24
C LYS A 523 15.96 19.00 -12.20
N ILE A 524 16.99 18.35 -11.69
CA ILE A 524 17.97 17.58 -12.46
C ILE A 524 18.04 16.15 -11.95
N THR A 525 18.30 15.21 -12.86
CA THR A 525 18.59 13.81 -12.52
C THR A 525 20.06 13.53 -12.83
N VAL A 526 20.78 13.02 -11.84
CA VAL A 526 22.16 12.56 -12.00
C VAL A 526 22.16 11.04 -11.93
N ARG A 527 22.77 10.41 -12.94
CA ARG A 527 22.92 8.96 -13.03
C ARG A 527 24.33 8.57 -12.65
#